data_AF-K1S023-F1
#
_entry.id   AF-K1S023-F1
#
_cell.length_a   1.000
_cell.length_b   1.000
_cell.length_c   1.000
_cell.angle_alpha   90.00
_cell.angle_beta   90.00
_cell.angle_gamma   90.00
#
_symmetry.space_group_name_H-M   'P 1'
#
loop_
_entity.id
_entity.type
_entity.pdbx_description
1 polymer ?
#
loop_
_entity_poly.entity_id
_entity_poly.type
_entity_poly.pdbx_seq_one_letter_code
_entity_poly.pdbx_strand_id
1 'polypeptide(L)' 'MDYTFTCERFDIRRTLFCGQAFRWKELDGRFCGIAGGRYAEISDNGDSTYTVHGIEKSDISYWQSYFDLDTDYDA' A
#
# COMPACT_ATOMS: atom_id res chain seq x y z
N MET A 1 9.30 -10.88 0.56
CA MET A 1 9.97 -10.03 1.55
C MET A 1 9.02 -8.94 2.02
N ASP A 2 9.40 -8.21 3.06
CA ASP A 2 8.57 -7.14 3.64
C ASP A 2 9.24 -5.78 3.42
N TYR A 3 8.43 -4.79 3.04
CA TYR A 3 8.85 -3.41 2.81
C TYR A 3 7.99 -2.47 3.65
N THR A 4 8.63 -1.71 4.54
CA THR A 4 7.95 -0.78 5.46
C THR A 4 8.23 0.66 5.06
N PHE A 5 7.20 1.51 5.09
CA PHE A 5 7.29 2.94 4.83
C PHE A 5 6.39 3.73 5.79
N THR A 6 6.68 5.02 5.95
CA THR A 6 5.89 5.97 6.74
C THR A 6 5.40 7.10 5.85
N CYS A 7 4.12 7.47 5.93
CA CYS A 7 3.51 8.54 5.15
C CYS A 7 2.31 9.17 5.89
N GLU A 8 2.45 10.41 6.37
CA GLU A 8 1.50 11.08 7.30
C GLU A 8 0.11 11.34 6.72
N ARG A 9 0.00 11.52 5.40
CA ARG A 9 -1.28 11.80 4.71
C ARG A 9 -1.84 10.60 3.97
N PHE A 10 -1.35 9.41 4.28
CA PHE A 10 -1.79 8.18 3.69
C PHE A 10 -2.68 7.40 4.66
N ASP A 11 -3.90 7.06 4.22
CA ASP A 11 -4.79 6.11 4.88
C ASP A 11 -5.09 5.01 3.87
N ILE A 12 -4.52 3.83 4.09
CA ILE A 12 -4.58 2.73 3.12
C ILE A 12 -6.03 2.31 2.83
N ARG A 13 -6.93 2.35 3.81
CA ARG A 13 -8.33 1.99 3.63
C ARG A 13 -9.01 3.00 2.72
N ARG A 14 -8.85 4.29 2.99
CA ARG A 14 -9.41 5.35 2.14
C ARG A 14 -8.84 5.30 0.74
N THR A 15 -7.53 5.12 0.60
CA THR A 15 -6.87 5.01 -0.70
C THR A 15 -7.42 3.84 -1.51
N LEU A 16 -7.48 2.63 -0.94
CA LEU A 16 -7.90 1.44 -1.68
C LEU A 16 -9.40 1.36 -1.93
N PHE A 17 -10.23 1.97 -1.08
CA PHE A 17 -11.70 1.83 -1.13
C PHE A 17 -12.47 3.13 -1.43
N CYS A 18 -11.82 4.23 -1.80
CA CYS A 18 -12.52 5.45 -2.26
C CYS A 18 -13.14 5.33 -3.66
N GLY A 19 -13.03 4.16 -4.31
CA GLY A 19 -13.57 3.90 -5.65
C GLY A 19 -12.55 3.99 -6.79
N GLN A 20 -11.28 4.31 -6.50
CA GLN A 20 -10.22 4.33 -7.50
C GLN A 20 -9.67 2.93 -7.84
N ALA A 21 -9.80 1.97 -6.93
CA ALA A 21 -9.29 0.61 -7.09
C ALA A 21 -10.36 -0.44 -6.76
N PHE A 22 -10.32 -1.57 -7.48
CA PHE A 22 -11.33 -2.64 -7.37
C PHE A 22 -10.74 -4.03 -7.16
N ARG A 23 -9.41 -4.17 -7.22
CA ARG A 23 -8.70 -5.46 -7.09
C ARG A 23 -8.11 -5.68 -5.70
N TRP A 24 -8.54 -4.88 -4.73
CA TRP A 24 -8.16 -4.97 -3.33
C TRP A 24 -9.32 -5.50 -2.51
N LYS A 25 -9.00 -6.30 -1.50
CA LYS A 25 -9.92 -6.82 -0.51
C LYS A 25 -9.32 -6.67 0.86
N GLU A 26 -10.18 -6.45 1.85
CA GLU A 26 -9.79 -6.48 3.25
C GLU A 26 -10.05 -7.88 3.81
N LEU A 27 -9.03 -8.52 4.38
CA LEU A 27 -9.08 -9.86 4.95
C LEU A 27 -8.27 -9.84 6.26
N ASP A 28 -8.90 -10.23 7.36
CA ASP A 28 -8.27 -10.32 8.70
C ASP A 28 -7.46 -9.07 9.11
N GLY A 29 -7.99 -7.88 8.80
CA GLY A 29 -7.34 -6.60 9.13
C GLY A 29 -6.18 -6.23 8.21
N ARG A 30 -5.96 -6.96 7.11
CA ARG A 30 -4.98 -6.67 6.07
C ARG A 30 -5.65 -6.33 4.75
N PHE A 31 -4.94 -5.62 3.89
CA PHE A 31 -5.38 -5.29 2.54
C PHE A 31 -4.63 -6.15 1.53
N CYS A 32 -5.32 -7.07 0.87
CA CYS A 32 -4.73 -8.00 -0.09
C CYS A 32 -5.20 -7.65 -1.50
N GLY A 33 -4.29 -7.65 -2.47
CA GLY A 33 -4.66 -7.27 -3.83
C GLY A 33 -3.61 -7.60 -4.89
N ILE A 34 -3.99 -7.39 -6.14
CA ILE A 34 -3.11 -7.53 -7.30
C ILE A 34 -3.12 -6.23 -8.10
N ALA A 35 -1.94 -5.62 -8.26
CA ALA A 35 -1.72 -4.44 -9.08
C ALA A 35 -0.49 -4.66 -9.99
N GLY A 36 -0.60 -4.29 -11.27
CA GLY A 36 0.53 -4.40 -12.21
C GLY A 36 1.08 -5.83 -12.38
N GLY A 37 0.26 -6.86 -12.16
CA GLY A 37 0.67 -8.26 -12.20
C GLY A 37 1.35 -8.77 -10.92
N ARG A 38 1.41 -7.97 -9.86
CA ARG A 38 2.06 -8.29 -8.58
C ARG A 38 1.04 -8.44 -7.48
N TYR A 39 1.15 -9.51 -6.70
CA TYR A 39 0.37 -9.71 -5.48
C TYR A 39 1.06 -9.02 -4.31
N ALA A 40 0.27 -8.42 -3.41
CA ALA A 40 0.76 -7.91 -2.14
C ALA A 40 -0.32 -7.97 -1.06
N GLU A 41 0.14 -8.00 0.18
CA GLU A 41 -0.68 -7.80 1.37
C GLU A 41 -0.14 -6.60 2.14
N ILE A 42 -1.00 -5.76 2.69
CA ILE A 42 -0.60 -4.54 3.36
C ILE A 42 -1.18 -4.53 4.77
N SER A 43 -0.31 -4.26 5.74
CA SER A 43 -0.70 -3.98 7.12
C SER A 43 -0.53 -2.50 7.43
N ASP A 44 -1.52 -1.94 8.11
CA ASP A 44 -1.41 -0.68 8.82
C ASP A 44 -0.87 -0.98 10.23
N ASN A 45 0.30 -0.43 10.56
CA ASN A 45 0.95 -0.62 11.85
C ASN A 45 0.66 0.53 12.84
N GLY A 46 -0.18 1.50 12.47
CA GLY A 46 -0.37 2.75 13.20
C GLY A 46 0.75 3.76 12.92
N ASP A 47 0.63 4.96 13.50
CA ASP A 47 1.60 6.06 13.39
C ASP A 47 2.06 6.29 11.94
N SER A 48 1.08 6.34 11.03
CA SER A 48 1.31 6.59 9.60
C SER A 48 2.27 5.57 8.94
N THR A 49 2.45 4.39 9.52
CA THR A 49 3.45 3.39 9.12
C THR A 49 2.80 2.13 8.58
N TYR A 50 3.22 1.70 7.39
CA TYR A 50 2.61 0.62 6.63
C TYR A 50 3.66 -0.40 6.20
N THR A 51 3.29 -1.68 6.16
CA THR A 51 4.16 -2.74 5.65
C THR A 51 3.50 -3.46 4.49
N VAL A 52 4.21 -3.56 3.37
CA VAL A 52 3.86 -4.36 2.20
C VAL A 52 4.57 -5.71 2.32
N HIS A 53 3.79 -6.79 2.36
CA HIS A 53 4.24 -8.17 2.54
C HIS A 53 4.14 -8.97 1.24
N GLY A 54 4.93 -10.04 1.15
CA GLY A 54 4.82 -11.02 0.07
C GLY A 54 5.35 -10.56 -1.29
N ILE A 55 6.16 -9.49 -1.32
CA ILE A 55 6.69 -8.90 -2.55
C ILE A 55 8.13 -9.33 -2.83
N GLU A 56 8.60 -9.15 -4.07
CA GLU A 56 10.03 -9.23 -4.39
C GLU A 56 10.73 -7.89 -4.16
N LYS A 57 12.06 -7.91 -3.99
CA LYS A 57 12.85 -6.67 -3.83
C LYS A 57 12.71 -5.75 -5.04
N SER A 58 12.56 -6.33 -6.23
CA SER A 58 12.31 -5.66 -7.50
C SER A 58 10.97 -4.91 -7.55
N ASP A 59 10.01 -5.27 -6.70
CA ASP A 59 8.67 -4.67 -6.71
C ASP A 59 8.57 -3.41 -5.85
N ILE A 60 9.57 -3.11 -5.02
CA ILE A 60 9.53 -1.97 -4.09
C ILE A 60 9.26 -0.67 -4.83
N SER A 61 9.99 -0.39 -5.92
CA SER A 61 9.80 0.83 -6.70
C SER A 61 8.42 0.91 -7.35
N TYR A 62 7.87 -0.23 -7.77
CA TYR A 62 6.49 -0.29 -8.29
C TYR A 62 5.49 0.10 -7.20
N TRP A 63 5.61 -0.43 -5.99
CA TRP A 63 4.70 -0.13 -4.88
C TRP A 63 4.83 1.32 -4.40
N GLN A 64 6.05 1.87 -4.35
CA GLN A 64 6.26 3.29 -4.05
C GLN A 64 5.53 4.19 -5.04
N SER A 65 5.66 3.93 -6.35
CA SER A 65 4.96 4.70 -7.37
C SER A 65 3.45 4.43 -7.39
N TYR A 66 3.00 3.19 -7.13
CA TYR A 66 1.59 2.83 -7.12
C TYR A 66 0.81 3.55 -6.00
N PHE A 67 1.44 3.72 -4.84
CA PHE A 67 0.88 4.47 -3.71
C PHE A 67 1.26 5.96 -3.73
N ASP A 68 1.96 6.41 -4.78
CA ASP A 68 2.35 7.80 -4.97
C ASP A 68 3.08 8.39 -3.74
N LEU A 69 3.99 7.61 -3.15
CA LEU A 69 4.64 7.94 -1.88
C LEU A 69 5.64 9.10 -1.97
N ASP A 70 6.02 9.49 -3.19
CA ASP A 70 6.95 10.60 -3.43
C ASP A 70 6.23 11.97 -3.49
N THR A 71 4.90 11.98 -3.54
CA THR A 71 4.11 13.21 -3.60
C THR A 71 3.88 13.77 -2.19
N ASP A 72 4.14 15.07 -2.03
CA ASP A 72 3.79 15.80 -0.80
C ASP A 72 2.32 16.21 -0.84
N TYR A 73 1.48 15.47 -0.10
CA TYR A 73 0.04 15.72 -0.02
C TYR A 73 -0.35 16.85 0.96
N ASP A 74 0.62 17.51 1.60
CA ASP A 74 0.39 18.72 2.42
C ASP A 74 0.56 20.04 1.64
N ALA A 75 0.97 19.97 0.37
CA ALA A 75 1.22 21.14 -0.50
C ALA A 75 -0.01 21.96 -0.89
#